data_AF-A0A7D5PDC4-F1
#
_entry.id   AF-A0A7D5PDC4-F1
#
_cell.length_a   1.000
_cell.length_b   1.000
_cell.length_c   1.000
_cell.angle_alpha   90.00
_cell.angle_beta   90.00
_cell.angle_gamma   90.00
#
_symmetry.space_group_name_H-M   'P 1'
#
loop_
_entity.id
_entity.type
_entity.pdbx_description
1 polymer ?
#
loop_
_entity_poly.entity_id
_entity_poly.type
_entity_poly.pdbx_seq_one_letter_code
_entity_poly.pdbx_strand_id
1 'polypeptide(L)'
;MTPSTRVPDEPPVARVGIDADEDATDALFRAARRAHLDLDEVEQLHDRIDADALDRLLSHHRRSDADGEFTLAVDLWDRTFVVRPDAVEVYT
;
A
#
# COMPACT_ATOMS: atom_id res chain seq x y z
N MET A 1 -12.99 18.37 9.17
CA MET A 1 -11.64 17.80 9.25
C MET A 1 -11.35 17.15 7.92
N THR A 2 -10.43 17.70 7.12
CA THR A 2 -9.95 17.03 5.91
C THR A 2 -8.99 15.92 6.35
N PRO A 3 -9.17 14.66 5.95
CA PRO A 3 -8.18 13.63 6.21
C PRO A 3 -6.89 14.06 5.51
N SER A 4 -5.87 14.45 6.28
CA SER A 4 -4.54 14.66 5.74
C SER A 4 -3.95 13.28 5.53
N THR A 5 -3.89 12.81 4.28
CA THR A 5 -3.04 11.68 3.88
C THR A 5 -1.60 12.08 4.17
N ARG A 6 -1.14 11.83 5.41
CA ARG A 6 0.20 12.18 5.86
C ARG A 6 1.15 11.09 5.37
N VAL A 7 1.66 11.27 4.16
CA VAL A 7 2.92 10.63 3.78
C VAL A 7 3.98 11.19 4.73
N PRO A 8 4.70 10.35 5.48
CA PRO A 8 5.72 10.84 6.40
C PRO A 8 6.87 11.53 5.64
N ASP A 9 7.43 12.59 6.23
CA ASP A 9 8.57 13.34 5.67
C ASP A 9 9.91 12.58 5.79
N GLU A 10 9.94 11.48 6.54
CA GLU A 10 11.13 10.63 6.71
C GLU A 10 11.33 9.70 5.51
N PRO A 11 12.55 9.22 5.24
CA PRO A 11 12.75 8.24 4.18
C PRO A 11 12.03 6.92 4.52
N PRO A 12 11.36 6.28 3.54
CA PRO A 12 10.68 5.02 3.77
C PRO A 12 11.69 3.92 4.15
N VAL A 13 11.29 3.08 5.10
CA VAL A 13 11.99 1.86 5.51
C VAL A 13 12.10 0.87 4.35
N ALA A 14 11.05 0.78 3.54
CA ALA A 14 11.03 -0.03 2.34
C ALA A 14 10.22 0.67 1.24
N ARG A 15 10.70 0.54 0.01
CA ARG A 15 9.97 0.91 -1.21
C ARG A 15 10.00 -0.25 -2.19
N VAL A 16 8.83 -0.59 -2.73
CA VAL A 16 8.63 -1.66 -3.72
C VAL A 16 7.84 -1.08 -4.88
N GLY A 17 8.31 -1.32 -6.11
CA GLY A 17 7.57 -0.93 -7.31
C GLY A 17 6.46 -1.92 -7.63
N ILE A 18 5.31 -1.43 -8.05
CA ILE A 18 4.17 -2.25 -8.50
C ILE A 18 4.31 -2.47 -10.00
N ASP A 19 4.37 -3.73 -10.43
CA ASP A 19 4.39 -4.03 -11.87
C ASP A 19 3.00 -3.79 -12.49
N ALA A 20 2.96 -3.49 -13.80
CA ALA A 20 1.71 -3.10 -14.48
C ALA A 20 0.63 -4.20 -14.44
N ASP A 21 1.05 -5.46 -14.45
CA ASP A 21 0.20 -6.65 -14.38
C ASP A 21 0.12 -7.26 -12.97
N GLU A 22 0.73 -6.62 -11.97
CA GLU A 22 0.71 -7.07 -10.58
C GLU A 22 -0.47 -6.46 -9.82
N ASP A 23 -1.06 -7.31 -8.98
CA ASP A 23 -2.08 -6.91 -8.01
C ASP A 23 -1.45 -6.06 -6.90
N ALA A 24 -2.16 -5.03 -6.45
CA ALA A 24 -1.61 -4.12 -5.46
C ALA A 24 -1.42 -4.78 -4.09
N THR A 25 -2.28 -5.74 -3.77
CA THR A 25 -2.14 -6.56 -2.57
C THR A 25 -0.83 -7.35 -2.58
N ASP A 26 -0.41 -7.89 -3.72
CA ASP A 26 0.87 -8.61 -3.84
C ASP A 26 2.06 -7.67 -3.63
N ALA A 27 2.01 -6.47 -4.20
CA ALA A 27 3.05 -5.47 -3.97
C ALA A 27 3.11 -5.01 -2.50
N LEU A 28 1.95 -4.88 -1.84
CA LEU A 28 1.85 -4.58 -0.41
C LEU A 28 2.53 -5.67 0.44
N PHE A 29 2.29 -6.95 0.12
CA PHE A 29 2.95 -8.07 0.79
C PHE A 29 4.47 -8.08 0.59
N ARG A 30 4.93 -7.80 -0.64
CA ARG A 30 6.37 -7.68 -0.91
C ARG A 30 6.99 -6.52 -0.11
N ALA A 31 6.28 -5.40 0.00
CA ALA A 31 6.72 -4.26 0.80
C ALA A 31 6.81 -4.61 2.30
N ALA A 32 5.82 -5.32 2.83
CA ALA A 32 5.81 -5.76 4.22
C ALA A 32 6.95 -6.75 4.53
N ARG A 33 7.18 -7.75 3.65
CA ARG A 33 8.35 -8.64 3.71
C ARG A 33 9.67 -7.88 3.72
N ARG A 34 9.78 -6.86 2.86
CA ARG A 34 10.99 -6.05 2.73
C ARG A 34 11.22 -5.14 3.94
N ALA A 35 10.15 -4.72 4.62
CA ALA A 35 10.19 -4.04 5.91
C ALA A 35 10.47 -4.98 7.09
N HIS A 36 10.76 -6.27 6.84
CA HIS A 36 11.01 -7.30 7.86
C HIS A 36 9.82 -7.48 8.82
N LEU A 37 8.60 -7.22 8.35
CA LEU A 37 7.40 -7.57 9.09
C LEU A 37 7.22 -9.07 9.05
N ASP A 38 6.98 -9.66 10.21
CA ASP A 38 6.83 -11.10 10.34
C ASP A 38 5.51 -11.52 9.70
N LEU A 39 5.63 -12.08 8.50
CA LEU A 39 4.51 -12.37 7.64
C LEU A 39 3.97 -13.79 7.85
N ASP A 40 4.48 -14.56 8.80
CA ASP A 40 3.82 -15.81 9.20
C ASP A 40 2.52 -15.53 9.99
N GLU A 41 2.29 -14.27 10.40
CA GLU A 41 0.98 -13.75 10.85
C GLU A 41 0.07 -13.27 9.69
N VAL A 42 0.43 -13.48 8.41
CA VAL A 42 -0.26 -12.93 7.22
C VAL A 42 -1.68 -13.43 6.98
N GLU A 43 -2.11 -14.51 7.63
CA GLU A 43 -3.55 -14.82 7.69
C GLU A 43 -4.36 -13.61 8.23
N GLN A 44 -3.74 -12.74 9.05
CA GLN A 44 -4.39 -11.53 9.57
C GLN A 44 -4.49 -10.37 8.57
N LEU A 45 -3.84 -10.37 7.40
CA LEU A 45 -4.01 -9.25 6.47
C LEU A 45 -5.41 -9.28 5.85
N HIS A 46 -5.87 -10.44 5.39
CA HIS A 46 -7.24 -10.60 4.89
C HIS A 46 -8.29 -10.34 5.98
N ASP A 47 -7.93 -10.53 7.26
CA ASP A 47 -8.77 -10.16 8.40
C ASP A 47 -8.80 -8.64 8.66
N ARG A 48 -7.76 -7.89 8.25
CA ARG A 48 -7.63 -6.45 8.48
C ARG A 48 -7.96 -5.60 7.26
N ILE A 49 -7.79 -6.15 6.06
CA ILE A 49 -7.99 -5.49 4.78
C ILE A 49 -8.69 -6.46 3.82
N ASP A 50 -9.79 -5.98 3.25
CA ASP A 50 -10.41 -6.64 2.10
C ASP A 50 -9.51 -6.42 0.87
N ALA A 51 -8.73 -7.45 0.53
CA ALA A 51 -7.81 -7.45 -0.60
C ALA A 51 -8.53 -7.18 -1.93
N ASP A 52 -9.71 -7.77 -2.14
CA ASP A 52 -10.52 -7.55 -3.34
C ASP A 52 -10.98 -6.08 -3.44
N ALA A 53 -11.33 -5.46 -2.32
CA ALA A 53 -11.68 -4.05 -2.28
C ALA A 53 -10.49 -3.14 -2.59
N LEU A 54 -9.30 -3.47 -2.06
CA LEU A 54 -8.06 -2.73 -2.31
C LEU A 54 -7.65 -2.81 -3.78
N ASP A 55 -7.66 -4.00 -4.36
CA ASP A 55 -7.30 -4.20 -5.77
C ASP A 55 -8.30 -3.53 -6.71
N ARG A 56 -9.60 -3.54 -6.39
CA ARG A 56 -10.61 -2.80 -7.16
C ARG A 56 -10.41 -1.29 -7.08
N LEU A 57 -10.11 -0.76 -5.90
CA LEU A 57 -9.88 0.67 -5.69
C LEU A 57 -8.69 1.16 -6.53
N LEU A 58 -7.60 0.40 -6.51
CA LEU A 58 -6.37 0.71 -7.24
C LEU A 58 -6.52 0.49 -8.75
N SER A 59 -7.17 -0.59 -9.16
CA SER A 59 -7.50 -0.84 -10.58
C SER A 59 -8.39 0.24 -11.17
N HIS A 60 -9.36 0.75 -10.39
CA HIS A 60 -10.24 1.83 -10.83
C HIS A 60 -9.47 3.13 -11.08
N HIS A 61 -8.51 3.46 -10.20
CA HIS A 61 -7.67 4.64 -10.37
C HIS A 61 -6.63 4.48 -11.48
N ARG A 62 -6.04 3.29 -11.67
CA ARG A 62 -5.10 3.01 -12.77
C ARG A 62 -5.77 3.15 -14.15
N ARG A 63 -7.06 2.83 -14.25
CA ARG A 63 -7.85 2.92 -15.50
C ARG A 63 -8.38 4.32 -15.80
N SER A 64 -8.55 5.13 -14.77
CA SER A 64 -8.94 6.51 -14.93
C SER A 64 -7.64 7.28 -15.19
N ASP A 65 -7.33 7.61 -16.45
CA ASP A 65 -6.29 8.57 -16.86
C ASP A 65 -6.53 9.99 -16.28
N ALA A 66 -7.20 10.09 -15.15
CA ALA A 66 -7.23 11.30 -14.36
C ALA A 66 -5.84 11.45 -13.76
N ASP A 67 -5.21 12.59 -14.00
CA ASP A 67 -3.99 13.10 -13.36
C ASP A 67 -4.07 13.18 -11.80
N GLY A 68 -5.00 12.45 -11.17
CA GLY A 68 -5.13 12.32 -9.74
C GLY A 68 -4.08 11.38 -9.20
N GLU A 69 -3.08 11.95 -8.53
CA GLU A 69 -2.14 11.25 -7.67
C GLU A 69 -2.93 10.49 -6.58
N PHE A 70 -3.32 9.24 -6.85
CA PHE A 70 -3.96 8.41 -5.85
C PHE A 70 -2.94 7.97 -4.82
N THR A 71 -3.12 8.42 -3.59
CA THR A 71 -2.28 8.02 -2.46
C THR A 71 -3.17 7.49 -1.36
N LEU A 72 -3.03 6.19 -1.07
CA LEU A 72 -3.66 5.55 0.08
C LEU A 72 -2.61 5.40 1.18
N ALA A 73 -2.81 6.08 2.31
CA ALA A 73 -2.04 5.82 3.53
C ALA A 73 -2.86 4.94 4.48
N VAL A 74 -2.31 3.82 4.92
CA VAL A 74 -2.94 2.89 5.84
C VAL A 74 -1.95 2.47 6.92
N ASP A 75 -2.39 2.52 8.18
CA ASP A 75 -1.59 2.06 9.32
C ASP A 75 -1.88 0.58 9.58
N LEU A 76 -0.86 -0.25 9.42
CA LEU A 76 -0.91 -1.70 9.59
C LEU A 76 0.32 -2.16 10.36
N TRP A 77 0.12 -3.04 11.34
CA TRP A 77 1.21 -3.64 12.12
C TRP A 77 2.18 -2.59 12.70
N ASP A 78 1.61 -1.51 13.26
CA ASP A 78 2.34 -0.36 13.82
C ASP A 78 3.27 0.35 12.80
N ARG A 79 2.99 0.21 11.49
CA ARG A 79 3.69 0.88 10.39
C ARG A 79 2.72 1.60 9.48
N THR A 80 3.15 2.71 8.89
CA THR A 80 2.37 3.38 7.84
C THR A 80 2.77 2.86 6.47
N PHE A 81 1.81 2.33 5.73
CA PHE A 81 1.96 1.95 4.33
C PHE A 81 1.34 3.03 3.46
N VAL A 82 2.11 3.51 2.49
CA VAL A 82 1.67 4.46 1.47
C VAL A 82 1.64 3.74 0.14
N VAL A 83 0.44 3.52 -0.39
CA VAL A 83 0.20 2.84 -1.67
C VAL A 83 -0.11 3.89 -2.73
N ARG A 84 0.73 3.93 -3.74
CA ARG A 84 0.63 4.73 -4.96
C ARG A 84 0.45 3.79 -6.16
N PRO A 85 0.06 4.29 -7.36
CA PRO A 85 -0.15 3.43 -8.52
C PRO A 85 1.10 2.66 -8.99
N ASP A 86 2.28 3.25 -8.76
CA ASP A 86 3.59 2.74 -9.20
C ASP A 86 4.43 2.13 -8.07
N ALA A 87 4.08 2.40 -6.80
CA ALA A 87 4.91 2.00 -5.67
C ALA A 87 4.13 1.83 -4.37
N VAL A 88 4.65 0.95 -3.52
CA VAL A 88 4.30 0.85 -2.10
C VAL A 88 5.51 1.28 -1.28
N GLU A 89 5.29 2.21 -0.36
CA GLU A 89 6.27 2.74 0.58
C GLU A 89 5.86 2.37 2.01
N VAL A 90 6.81 1.98 2.86
CA VAL A 90 6.58 1.63 4.27
C VAL A 90 7.39 2.56 5.15
N TYR A 91 6.75 3.15 6.16
CA TYR A 91 7.33 4.12 7.09
C TYR A 91 7.29 3.62 8.52
N THR A 92 8.02 4.28 9.42
CA THR A 92 8.18 3.79 10.79
C THR A 92 7.03 4.05 11.72
#